data_AF-A0A2P9ALG3-F1
#
_entry.id   AF-A0A2P9ALG3-F1
#
_cell.length_a   1.000
_cell.length_b   1.000
_cell.length_c   1.000
_cell.angle_alpha   90.00
_cell.angle_beta   90.00
_cell.angle_gamma   90.00
#
_symmetry.space_group_name_H-M   'P 1'
#
loop_
_entity.id
_entity.type
_entity.pdbx_description
1 polymer ?
#
loop_
_entity_poly.entity_id
_entity_poly.type
_entity_poly.pdbx_seq_one_letter_code
_entity_poly.pdbx_strand_id
1 'polypeptide(L)'
;MVAVIEMSQTKWLIAATVPGFERNPLKKLDADPDSVFRLLRRWRSEAIQAGREVRRIVVAYEAGRDGFWLARWLQARAVEAYLIHPSSVAVSREHRRAKTDRLDTELLMRAFLGWLRGEKRHCSMAAIPTINEEEAYGSVDPRQRTSYMGA
;
A
#
# COMPACT_ATOMS: atom_id res chain seq x y z
N MET A 1 4.31 -6.12 -11.36
CA MET A 1 5.05 -5.14 -10.54
C MET A 1 4.47 -5.18 -9.14
N VAL A 2 5.33 -5.12 -8.12
CA VAL A 2 4.91 -5.11 -6.71
C VAL A 2 5.39 -3.81 -6.09
N ALA A 3 4.53 -3.14 -5.32
CA ALA A 3 4.87 -1.92 -4.62
C ALA A 3 4.40 -1.97 -3.17
N VAL A 4 5.04 -1.19 -2.32
CA VAL A 4 4.63 -0.97 -0.93
C VAL A 4 4.56 0.51 -0.62
N ILE A 5 3.66 0.87 0.31
CA ILE A 5 3.50 2.24 0.77
C ILE A 5 3.71 2.27 2.28
N GLU A 6 4.66 3.07 2.73
CA GLU A 6 4.77 3.48 4.12
C GLU A 6 4.01 4.81 4.25
N MET A 7 2.88 4.77 4.95
CA MET A 7 1.96 5.90 5.08
C MET A 7 2.27 6.72 6.33
N SER A 8 2.06 8.02 6.22
CA SER A 8 1.95 8.94 7.34
C SER A 8 0.91 10.01 7.02
N GLN A 9 0.63 10.91 7.95
CA GLN A 9 -0.45 11.89 7.76
C GLN A 9 -0.22 12.83 6.57
N THR A 10 1.02 13.22 6.30
CA THR A 10 1.33 14.26 5.29
C THR A 10 2.21 13.78 4.16
N LYS A 11 3.04 12.74 4.39
CA LYS A 11 3.99 12.23 3.40
C LYS A 11 3.94 10.71 3.35
N TRP A 12 3.94 10.16 2.15
CA TRP A 12 3.99 8.71 1.92
C TRP A 12 5.31 8.35 1.22
N LEU A 13 5.91 7.23 1.62
CA LEU A 13 7.05 6.63 0.93
C LEU A 13 6.56 5.43 0.11
N ILE A 14 6.89 5.41 -1.17
CA ILE A 14 6.48 4.38 -2.12
C ILE A 14 7.74 3.70 -2.65
N ALA A 15 7.88 2.41 -2.39
CA ALA A 15 8.93 1.56 -2.96
C ALA A 15 8.33 0.51 -3.89
N ALA A 16 9.05 0.07 -4.91
CA ALA A 16 8.56 -0.96 -5.82
C ALA A 16 9.65 -1.92 -6.31
N THR A 17 9.25 -3.15 -6.62
CA THR A 17 9.98 -4.06 -7.50
C THR A 17 9.36 -3.98 -8.89
N VAL A 18 10.09 -3.33 -9.79
CA VAL A 18 9.67 -3.03 -11.16
C VAL A 18 10.50 -3.87 -12.14
N PRO A 19 9.89 -4.71 -12.99
CA PRO A 19 10.62 -5.46 -13.99
C PRO A 19 11.45 -4.56 -14.90
N GLY A 20 12.73 -4.88 -15.08
CA GLY A 20 13.66 -4.12 -15.93
C GLY A 20 14.38 -2.97 -15.22
N PHE A 21 14.09 -2.69 -13.95
CA PHE A 21 14.84 -1.71 -13.18
C PHE A 21 15.97 -2.43 -12.44
N GLU A 22 17.18 -1.87 -12.48
CA GLU A 22 18.33 -2.42 -11.76
C GLU A 22 18.21 -2.30 -10.23
N ARG A 23 17.48 -1.27 -9.77
CA ARG A 23 17.25 -1.00 -8.36
C ARG A 23 15.77 -0.73 -8.13
N ASN A 24 15.28 -1.14 -6.96
CA ASN A 24 13.93 -0.79 -6.52
C ASN A 24 13.81 0.74 -6.40
N PRO A 25 12.93 1.41 -7.15
CA PRO A 25 12.74 2.84 -7.00
C PRO A 25 12.04 3.15 -5.67
N LEU A 26 12.43 4.28 -5.07
CA LEU A 26 11.83 4.83 -3.85
C LEU A 26 11.46 6.29 -4.10
N LYS A 27 10.23 6.68 -3.75
CA LYS A 27 9.74 8.06 -3.87
C LYS A 27 8.96 8.49 -2.64
N LYS A 28 9.20 9.73 -2.23
CA LYS A 28 8.42 10.43 -1.21
C LYS A 28 7.43 11.36 -1.88
N LEU A 29 6.16 11.21 -1.57
CA LEU A 29 5.06 12.02 -2.10
C LEU A 29 4.26 12.65 -0.95
N ASP A 30 3.46 13.66 -1.26
CA ASP A 30 2.37 14.08 -0.39
C ASP A 30 1.34 12.97 -0.22
N ALA A 31 0.55 13.04 0.86
CA ALA A 31 -0.53 12.11 1.15
C ALA A 31 -1.70 12.29 0.16
N ASP A 32 -1.45 11.95 -1.10
CA ASP A 32 -2.35 12.15 -2.23
C ASP A 32 -2.49 10.85 -3.06
N PRO A 33 -3.69 10.24 -3.13
CA PRO A 33 -3.92 8.99 -3.86
C PRO A 33 -3.63 9.11 -5.35
N ASP A 34 -3.93 10.26 -5.97
CA ASP A 34 -3.71 10.47 -7.40
C ASP A 34 -2.22 10.51 -7.75
N SER A 35 -1.40 11.13 -6.91
CA SER A 35 0.06 11.11 -7.06
C SER A 35 0.63 9.70 -6.98
N VAL A 36 0.14 8.87 -6.06
CA VAL A 36 0.53 7.45 -5.97
C VAL A 36 0.15 6.70 -7.24
N PHE A 37 -1.09 6.85 -7.70
CA PHE A 37 -1.57 6.16 -8.89
C PHE A 37 -0.78 6.55 -10.14
N ARG A 38 -0.53 7.85 -10.33
CA ARG A 38 0.30 8.36 -11.43
C ARG A 38 1.71 7.78 -11.39
N LEU A 39 2.32 7.69 -10.21
CA LEU A 39 3.64 7.08 -10.05
C LEU A 39 3.65 5.60 -10.41
N LEU A 40 2.67 4.81 -9.94
CA LEU A 40 2.55 3.39 -10.25
C LEU A 40 2.36 3.15 -11.75
N ARG A 41 1.53 3.96 -12.41
CA ARG A 41 1.34 3.92 -13.86
C ARG A 41 2.62 4.28 -14.61
N ARG A 42 3.34 5.30 -14.16
CA ARG A 42 4.61 5.72 -14.76
C ARG A 42 5.63 4.58 -14.75
N TRP A 43 5.85 3.94 -13.59
CA TRP A 43 6.77 2.81 -13.49
C TRP A 43 6.33 1.60 -14.33
N ARG A 44 5.01 1.33 -14.42
CA ARG A 44 4.50 0.30 -15.34
C ARG A 44 4.85 0.64 -16.78
N SER A 45 4.65 1.88 -17.22
CA SER A 45 4.97 2.33 -18.58
C SER A 45 6.46 2.26 -18.87
N GLU A 46 7.32 2.67 -17.94
CA GLU A 46 8.78 2.57 -18.05
C GLU A 46 9.23 1.10 -18.22
N ALA A 47 8.65 0.17 -17.46
CA ALA A 47 8.93 -1.26 -17.62
C ALA A 47 8.51 -1.79 -19.01
N ILE A 48 7.32 -1.39 -19.49
CA ILE A 48 6.82 -1.78 -20.82
C ILE A 48 7.71 -1.22 -21.93
N GLN A 49 8.14 0.04 -21.82
CA GLN A 49 9.07 0.66 -22.77
C GLN A 49 10.43 -0.05 -22.79
N ALA A 50 10.87 -0.60 -21.66
CA ALA A 50 12.06 -1.45 -21.56
C ALA A 50 11.82 -2.91 -22.04
N GLY A 51 10.71 -3.19 -22.74
CA GLY A 51 10.39 -4.51 -23.28
C GLY A 51 9.96 -5.54 -22.23
N ARG A 52 9.57 -5.10 -21.02
CA ARG A 52 9.14 -6.00 -19.94
C ARG A 52 7.62 -6.05 -19.85
N GLU A 53 7.07 -7.25 -19.69
CA GLU A 53 5.64 -7.42 -19.47
C GLU A 53 5.27 -7.09 -18.01
N VAL A 54 4.21 -6.29 -17.81
CA VAL A 54 3.61 -6.03 -16.49
C VAL A 54 2.11 -6.28 -16.56
N ARG A 55 1.69 -7.50 -16.24
CA ARG A 55 0.26 -7.93 -16.25
C ARG A 55 -0.56 -7.27 -15.15
N ARG A 56 0.02 -7.18 -13.95
CA ARG A 56 -0.62 -6.63 -12.76
C ARG A 56 0.27 -5.66 -11.98
N ILE A 57 -0.39 -4.70 -11.33
CA ILE A 57 0.20 -3.88 -10.28
C ILE A 57 -0.41 -4.34 -8.96
N VAL A 58 0.45 -4.74 -8.04
CA VAL A 58 0.06 -5.18 -6.70
C VAL A 58 0.68 -4.22 -5.68
N VAL A 59 -0.12 -3.73 -4.74
CA VAL A 59 0.28 -2.74 -3.72
C VAL A 59 -0.07 -3.28 -2.34
N ALA A 60 0.83 -3.08 -1.37
CA ALA A 60 0.51 -3.29 0.04
C ALA A 60 0.98 -2.16 0.96
N TYR A 61 0.29 -1.99 2.07
CA TYR A 61 0.69 -1.07 3.14
C TYR A 61 0.07 -1.50 4.47
N GLU A 62 0.60 -1.00 5.57
CA GLU A 62 0.09 -1.34 6.90
C GLU A 62 -1.32 -0.78 7.12
N ALA A 63 -2.20 -1.58 7.72
CA ALA A 63 -3.55 -1.14 8.05
C ALA A 63 -3.52 -0.03 9.12
N GLY A 64 -3.73 1.21 8.69
CA GLY A 64 -3.98 2.36 9.57
C GLY A 64 -5.45 2.44 10.01
N ARG A 65 -5.76 3.37 10.93
CA ARG A 65 -7.15 3.64 11.37
C ARG A 65 -8.09 3.96 10.19
N ASP A 66 -7.57 4.72 9.23
CA ASP A 66 -8.33 5.23 8.08
C ASP A 66 -7.70 4.76 6.75
N GLY A 67 -6.90 3.69 6.76
CA GLY A 67 -6.15 3.26 5.56
C GLY A 67 -7.00 2.52 4.52
N PHE A 68 -8.20 2.07 4.88
CA PHE A 68 -9.03 1.19 4.06
C PHE A 68 -9.55 1.83 2.77
N TRP A 69 -9.88 3.13 2.81
CA TRP A 69 -10.41 3.84 1.65
C TRP A 69 -9.43 3.85 0.48
N LEU A 70 -8.13 3.97 0.74
CA LEU A 70 -7.10 4.01 -0.31
C LEU A 70 -7.05 2.67 -1.06
N ALA A 71 -7.23 1.55 -0.36
CA ALA A 71 -7.21 0.22 -0.98
C ALA A 71 -8.38 0.07 -1.94
N ARG A 72 -9.59 0.49 -1.52
CA ARG A 72 -10.77 0.50 -2.40
C ARG A 72 -10.59 1.44 -3.58
N TRP A 73 -10.06 2.63 -3.34
CA TRP A 73 -9.83 3.63 -4.39
C TRP A 73 -8.83 3.12 -5.46
N LEU A 74 -7.80 2.39 -5.05
CA LEU A 74 -6.84 1.71 -5.92
C LEU A 74 -7.46 0.51 -6.65
N GLN A 75 -8.24 -0.32 -5.95
CA GLN A 75 -8.93 -1.48 -6.53
C GLN A 75 -9.91 -1.08 -7.63
N ALA A 76 -10.66 0.02 -7.44
CA ALA A 76 -11.53 0.61 -8.45
C ALA A 76 -10.77 1.03 -9.73
N ARG A 77 -9.44 1.15 -9.67
CA ARG A 77 -8.54 1.52 -10.78
C ARG A 77 -7.66 0.35 -11.23
N ALA A 78 -8.12 -0.89 -11.00
CA ALA A 78 -7.44 -2.13 -11.38
C ALA A 78 -6.02 -2.27 -10.79
N VAL A 79 -5.82 -1.78 -9.57
CA VAL A 79 -4.63 -2.05 -8.76
C VAL A 79 -5.01 -3.03 -7.65
N GLU A 80 -4.33 -4.18 -7.60
CA GLU A 80 -4.53 -5.17 -6.54
C GLU A 80 -3.95 -4.61 -5.22
N ALA A 81 -4.80 -4.07 -4.35
CA ALA A 81 -4.38 -3.47 -3.08
C ALA A 81 -4.66 -4.38 -1.89
N TYR A 82 -3.68 -4.49 -0.99
CA TYR A 82 -3.73 -5.31 0.23
C TYR A 82 -3.31 -4.48 1.46
N LEU A 83 -3.91 -4.81 2.60
CA LEU A 83 -3.56 -4.20 3.88
C LEU A 83 -2.82 -5.20 4.74
N ILE A 84 -1.61 -4.89 5.18
CA ILE A 84 -0.84 -5.73 6.09
C ILE A 84 -1.35 -5.47 7.51
N HIS A 85 -1.68 -6.53 8.24
CA HIS A 85 -2.11 -6.41 9.62
C HIS A 85 -0.93 -5.92 10.49
N PRO A 86 -1.10 -4.86 11.31
CA PRO A 86 0.00 -4.23 12.06
C PRO A 86 0.80 -5.21 12.94
N SER A 87 0.10 -6.14 13.58
CA SER A 87 0.74 -7.14 14.46
C SER A 87 1.45 -8.29 13.73
N SER A 88 1.43 -8.30 12.39
CA SER A 88 1.86 -9.46 11.60
C SER A 88 3.26 -9.32 11.00
N VAL A 89 3.83 -8.11 10.99
CA VAL A 89 5.21 -7.89 10.56
C VAL A 89 6.11 -8.11 11.78
N ALA A 90 7.00 -9.09 11.69
CA ALA A 90 7.95 -9.39 12.76
C ALA A 90 8.97 -8.23 12.90
N VAL A 91 8.67 -7.28 13.79
CA VAL A 91 9.62 -6.30 14.31
C VAL A 91 10.27 -6.85 15.59
N SER A 92 11.54 -6.51 15.86
CA SER A 92 12.21 -6.98 17.08
C SER A 92 11.41 -6.54 18.32
N ARG A 93 11.22 -7.46 19.28
CA ARG A 93 10.33 -7.29 20.45
C ARG A 93 10.75 -6.14 21.39
N GLU A 94 11.96 -5.63 21.23
CA GLU A 94 12.51 -4.50 21.99
C GLU A 94 11.87 -3.15 21.59
N HIS A 95 11.20 -3.10 20.43
CA HIS A 95 10.54 -1.92 19.90
C HIS A 95 9.03 -2.08 19.78
N ARG A 96 8.34 -2.61 20.81
CA ARG A 96 6.90 -2.32 20.96
C ARG A 96 6.73 -0.85 21.33
N ARG A 97 6.99 0.02 20.35
CA ARG A 97 6.80 1.46 20.40
C ARG A 97 5.38 1.79 19.94
N ALA A 98 4.94 3.01 20.26
CA ALA A 98 3.62 3.52 19.92
C ALA A 98 3.31 3.32 18.41
N LYS A 99 2.02 3.34 18.05
CA LYS A 99 1.45 3.22 16.70
C LYS A 99 2.02 4.19 15.64
N THR A 100 3.02 5.00 16.01
CA THR A 100 3.63 6.10 15.25
C THR A 100 4.94 5.72 14.57
N ASP A 101 5.54 4.58 14.89
CA ASP A 101 6.80 4.18 14.27
C ASP A 101 6.54 3.56 12.90
N ARG A 102 6.71 4.39 11.87
CA ARG A 102 6.58 4.03 10.46
C ARG A 102 7.39 2.77 10.14
N LEU A 103 6.80 1.84 9.39
CA LEU A 103 7.48 0.64 8.91
C LEU A 103 8.39 0.95 7.73
N ASP A 104 9.65 0.52 7.80
CA ASP A 104 10.59 0.62 6.70
C ASP A 104 10.05 -0.06 5.41
N THR A 105 10.07 0.66 4.28
CA THR A 105 9.62 0.13 2.99
C THR A 105 10.34 -1.17 2.56
N GLU A 106 11.59 -1.41 2.96
CA GLU A 106 12.30 -2.66 2.68
C GLU A 106 11.71 -3.82 3.49
N LEU A 107 11.38 -3.58 4.75
CA LEU A 107 10.74 -4.57 5.62
C LEU A 107 9.34 -4.92 5.09
N LEU A 108 8.56 -3.91 4.70
CA LEU A 108 7.26 -4.08 4.05
C LEU A 108 7.38 -4.90 2.77
N MET A 109 8.35 -4.56 1.91
CA MET A 109 8.57 -5.27 0.66
C MET A 109 8.93 -6.74 0.91
N ARG A 110 9.83 -7.02 1.86
CA ARG A 110 10.22 -8.39 2.21
C ARG A 110 9.02 -9.21 2.70
N ALA A 111 8.25 -8.66 3.63
CA ALA A 111 7.07 -9.33 4.18
C ALA A 111 6.03 -9.59 3.08
N PHE A 112 5.74 -8.59 2.27
CA PHE A 112 4.72 -8.70 1.24
C PHE A 112 5.09 -9.67 0.12
N LEU A 113 6.34 -9.64 -0.35
CA LEU A 113 6.82 -10.58 -1.36
C LEU A 113 6.78 -12.04 -0.86
N GLY A 114 7.14 -12.29 0.40
CA GLY A 114 7.02 -13.63 0.96
C GLY A 114 5.56 -14.10 1.07
N TRP A 115 4.65 -13.21 1.47
CA TRP A 115 3.21 -13.52 1.47
C TRP A 115 2.69 -13.82 0.06
N LEU A 116 3.06 -13.02 -0.95
CA LEU A 116 2.67 -13.26 -2.36
C LEU A 116 3.18 -14.60 -2.90
N ARG A 117 4.28 -15.13 -2.35
CA ARG A 117 4.83 -16.45 -2.69
C ARG A 117 4.23 -17.59 -1.84
N GLY A 118 3.32 -17.31 -0.92
CA GLY A 118 2.70 -18.30 -0.04
C GLY A 118 3.62 -18.79 1.08
N GLU A 119 4.68 -18.04 1.41
CA GLU A 119 5.62 -18.42 2.45
C GLU A 119 4.98 -18.30 3.85
N LYS A 120 5.12 -19.34 4.67
CA LYS A 120 4.59 -19.34 6.04
C LYS A 120 5.24 -18.23 6.88
N ARG A 121 4.46 -17.63 7.79
CA ARG A 121 4.91 -16.69 8.86
C ARG A 121 5.53 -15.37 8.38
N HIS A 122 5.21 -14.88 7.19
CA HIS A 122 5.73 -13.60 6.68
C HIS A 122 4.92 -12.38 7.15
N CYS A 123 3.64 -12.32 6.79
CA CYS A 123 2.66 -11.39 7.34
C CYS A 123 1.24 -11.93 7.10
N SER A 124 0.23 -11.28 7.66
CA SER A 124 -1.18 -11.55 7.42
C SER A 124 -1.86 -10.30 6.88
N MET A 125 -2.89 -10.48 6.04
CA MET A 125 -3.64 -9.35 5.49
C MET A 125 -4.84 -9.02 6.38
N ALA A 126 -5.05 -7.74 6.63
CA ALA A 126 -6.28 -7.22 7.19
C ALA A 126 -7.37 -7.24 6.11
N ALA A 127 -8.62 -7.51 6.52
CA ALA A 127 -9.76 -7.38 5.64
C ALA A 127 -9.95 -5.91 5.25
N ILE A 128 -10.36 -5.66 4.00
CA ILE A 128 -10.75 -4.35 3.52
C ILE A 128 -12.29 -4.29 3.66
N PRO A 129 -12.82 -3.53 4.64
CA PRO A 129 -14.25 -3.42 4.82
C PRO A 129 -14.90 -2.67 3.64
N THR A 130 -16.12 -3.06 3.33
CA THR A 130 -17.03 -2.31 2.46
C THR A 130 -17.42 -0.98 3.11
N ILE A 131 -17.97 -0.06 2.31
CA ILE A 131 -18.40 1.26 2.83
C ILE A 131 -19.45 1.08 3.94
N ASN A 132 -20.39 0.16 3.74
CA ASN A 132 -21.46 -0.11 4.70
C ASN A 132 -20.92 -0.69 6.02
N GLU A 133 -19.87 -1.53 5.95
CA GLU A 133 -19.24 -2.07 7.15
C GLU A 133 -18.51 -0.96 7.94
N GLU A 134 -17.80 -0.05 7.27
CA GLU A 134 -17.14 1.11 7.92
C GLU A 134 -18.14 2.03 8.64
N GLU A 135 -19.30 2.29 8.05
CA GLU A 135 -20.37 3.09 8.65
C GLU A 135 -20.93 2.43 9.92
N ALA A 136 -21.01 1.10 9.95
CA ALA A 136 -21.42 0.34 11.14
C ALA A 136 -20.37 0.38 12.28
N TYR A 137 -19.08 0.59 11.96
CA TYR A 137 -18.01 0.73 12.95
C TYR A 137 -17.94 2.13 13.59
N GLY A 138 -18.79 3.09 13.19
CA GLY A 138 -18.94 4.40 13.85
C GLY A 138 -17.68 5.29 13.81
N SER A 139 -16.73 5.00 12.94
CA SER A 139 -15.37 5.57 12.97
C SER A 139 -15.02 6.28 11.66
N VAL A 140 -15.70 7.36 11.27
CA VAL A 140 -15.25 8.19 10.13
C VAL A 140 -15.56 9.67 10.32
N ASP A 141 -14.54 10.54 10.17
CA ASP A 141 -14.69 12.00 10.05
C ASP A 141 -15.34 12.34 8.69
N PRO A 142 -16.52 13.00 8.65
CA PRO A 142 -17.20 13.39 7.43
C PRO A 142 -16.38 14.24 6.45
N ARG A 143 -15.31 14.91 6.91
CA ARG A 143 -14.48 15.80 6.08
C ARG A 143 -13.63 15.08 5.03
N GLN A 144 -13.44 13.76 5.16
CA GLN A 144 -12.74 12.96 4.14
C GLN A 144 -13.69 12.35 3.10
N ARG A 145 -15.01 12.58 3.23
CA ARG A 145 -16.06 11.95 2.40
C ARG A 145 -16.24 12.61 1.02
N THR A 146 -15.77 13.84 0.80
CA THR A 146 -16.38 14.71 -0.23
C THR A 146 -15.49 15.12 -1.42
N SER A 147 -14.34 14.49 -1.70
CA SER A 147 -13.56 14.88 -2.90
C SER A 147 -13.33 13.78 -3.95
N TYR A 148 -13.61 12.50 -3.66
CA TYR A 148 -13.28 11.42 -4.59
C TYR A 148 -14.41 10.39 -4.81
N MET A 149 -15.64 10.69 -4.38
CA MET A 149 -16.85 9.89 -4.63
C MET A 149 -17.74 10.51 -5.73
N GLY A 150 -17.15 10.99 -6.82
CA GLY A 150 -17.93 11.55 -7.92
C GLY A 150 -17.13 11.81 -9.19
N ALA A 151 -16.95 10.76 -10.00
CA ALA A 151 -16.89 10.76 -11.46
C ALA A 151 -16.71 9.31 -11.96
#